data_AF-A0A1C3TW45-F1
#
_entry.id   AF-A0A1C3TW45-F1
#
_cell.length_a   1.000
_cell.length_b   1.000
_cell.length_c   1.000
_cell.angle_alpha   90.00
_cell.angle_beta   90.00
_cell.angle_gamma   90.00
#
_symmetry.space_group_name_H-M   'P 1'
#
loop_
_entity.id
_entity.type
_entity.pdbx_description
1 polymer ?
#
loop_
_entity_poly.entity_id
_entity_poly.type
_entity_poly.pdbx_seq_one_letter_code
_entity_poly.pdbx_strand_id
1 'polypeptide(L)'
;MSTIETLFTRAKLADGSLKDIGVTDGRIVSITGTGASVSASEPIDLEGALVVPGFVEGHIHLDTSFYGDAWISHKPCTNGFDVHERVAFQAQNMAQAAPMDERARNQLELCIANGSTHMRSHVMVDGSVGLRSLETVLAVREEYRDLIDIQLVAFPQSGILKSPGTPELLDEAIAMGANLVGGLDPASFDRDIEKHLDVVFGVAEKHGVDVDIHLHEGGTLGLFTIEQICARTRGLSMGGHVTISHAYGLGDLSIEAVTRAAALIAESGVSIMTNAPGAHSFPPVALLRTAGVTVFSGSDNIRDSWWPYGDGDMLGRAMMIGYRSGFYTDDELKVAFDVVTESGAKALRVEDYGLQIGAKADFVTLKAEHIPEAVVAVPKGRAVYKAGKLVAKDGVVLRH
;
A
#
# COMPACT_ATOMS: atom_id res chain seq x y z
N MET A 1 35.64 8.12 10.37
CA MET A 1 34.82 7.88 9.17
C MET A 1 34.40 6.43 9.24
N SER A 2 33.10 6.13 9.27
CA SER A 2 32.65 4.74 9.16
C SER A 2 33.15 4.20 7.82
N THR A 3 33.65 2.96 7.82
CA THR A 3 34.06 2.29 6.60
C THR A 3 32.81 2.06 5.76
N ILE A 4 32.77 2.59 4.54
CA ILE A 4 31.68 2.34 3.59
C ILE A 4 31.83 0.91 3.08
N GLU A 5 30.76 0.13 3.23
CA GLU A 5 30.72 -1.28 2.81
C GLU A 5 30.37 -1.39 1.34
N THR A 6 29.33 -0.65 0.92
CA THR A 6 28.87 -0.60 -0.46
C THR A 6 28.86 0.85 -0.92
N LEU A 7 29.50 1.12 -2.07
CA LEU A 7 29.46 2.43 -2.71
C LEU A 7 28.71 2.32 -4.03
N PHE A 8 27.58 3.00 -4.15
CA PHE A 8 26.87 3.17 -5.41
C PHE A 8 27.35 4.45 -6.08
N THR A 9 27.80 4.38 -7.34
CA THR A 9 28.34 5.55 -8.04
C THR A 9 27.44 6.01 -9.18
N ARG A 10 27.54 7.30 -9.53
CA ARG A 10 26.78 7.93 -10.62
C ARG A 10 25.26 7.72 -10.51
N ALA A 11 24.72 7.77 -9.30
CA ALA A 11 23.29 7.81 -9.02
C ALA A 11 22.72 9.17 -9.46
N LYS A 12 21.74 9.20 -10.37
CA LYS A 12 21.00 10.44 -10.69
C LYS A 12 19.89 10.63 -9.67
N LEU A 13 19.92 11.72 -8.91
CA LEU A 13 18.85 12.08 -7.97
C LEU A 13 17.72 12.85 -8.67
N ALA A 14 16.60 13.03 -7.98
CA ALA A 14 15.41 13.70 -8.51
C ALA A 14 15.64 15.16 -8.95
N ASP A 15 16.68 15.82 -8.43
CA ASP A 15 17.12 17.17 -8.83
C ASP A 15 18.02 17.18 -10.09
N GLY A 16 18.27 16.01 -10.68
CA GLY A 16 19.13 15.82 -11.86
C GLY A 16 20.62 15.73 -11.54
N SER A 17 21.02 15.88 -10.28
CA SER A 17 22.43 15.79 -9.89
C SER A 17 22.93 14.35 -9.86
N LEU A 18 24.18 14.14 -10.29
CA LEU A 18 24.86 12.85 -10.12
C LEU A 18 25.58 12.80 -8.77
N LYS A 19 25.35 11.72 -8.03
CA LYS A 19 25.90 11.49 -6.69
C LYS A 19 26.48 10.09 -6.56
N ASP A 20 27.36 9.95 -5.57
CA ASP A 20 27.77 8.65 -5.05
C ASP A 20 27.10 8.45 -3.67
N ILE A 21 26.51 7.27 -3.45
CA ILE A 21 25.76 6.90 -2.25
C ILE A 21 26.56 5.82 -1.52
N GLY A 22 27.04 6.15 -0.32
CA GLY A 22 27.76 5.22 0.55
C GLY A 22 26.81 4.55 1.54
N VAL A 23 26.92 3.23 1.68
CA VAL A 23 26.09 2.40 2.54
C VAL A 23 26.94 1.56 3.48
N THR A 24 26.52 1.49 4.74
CA THR A 24 27.08 0.64 5.81
C THR A 24 25.93 0.10 6.63
N ASP A 25 25.95 -1.19 6.99
CA ASP A 25 24.89 -1.84 7.78
C ASP A 25 23.48 -1.62 7.20
N GLY A 26 23.40 -1.62 5.87
CA GLY A 26 22.15 -1.42 5.13
C GLY A 26 21.57 0.00 5.18
N ARG A 27 22.31 0.98 5.71
CA ARG A 27 21.89 2.38 5.84
C ARG A 27 22.76 3.32 5.02
N ILE A 28 22.14 4.40 4.51
CA ILE A 28 22.84 5.46 3.78
C ILE A 28 23.66 6.28 4.76
N VAL A 29 24.99 6.26 4.64
CA VAL A 29 25.91 7.01 5.51
C VAL A 29 26.50 8.24 4.83
N SER A 30 26.43 8.31 3.50
CA SER A 30 26.91 9.48 2.74
C SER A 30 26.21 9.63 1.40
N ILE A 31 25.94 10.86 0.98
CA ILE A 31 25.52 11.24 -0.36
C ILE A 31 26.43 12.38 -0.81
N THR A 32 27.37 12.12 -1.73
CA THR A 32 28.40 13.08 -2.14
C THR A 32 28.42 13.27 -3.66
N GLY A 33 29.08 14.32 -4.16
CA GLY A 33 29.33 14.45 -5.60
C GLY A 33 30.17 13.29 -6.14
N THR A 34 29.95 12.92 -7.41
CA THR A 34 30.66 11.81 -8.07
C THR A 34 32.17 12.01 -8.04
N GLY A 35 32.92 10.94 -7.73
CA GLY A 35 34.38 10.95 -7.75
C GLY A 35 35.01 11.65 -6.53
N ALA A 36 34.22 11.93 -5.50
CA ALA A 36 34.77 12.24 -4.18
C ALA A 36 35.67 11.07 -3.71
N SER A 37 36.72 11.36 -2.93
CA SER A 37 37.71 10.38 -2.45
C SER A 37 37.13 9.41 -1.42
N VAL A 38 36.19 8.59 -1.86
CA VAL A 38 35.49 7.57 -1.07
C VAL A 38 35.92 6.22 -1.60
N SER A 39 36.71 5.49 -0.82
CA SER A 39 37.22 4.17 -1.20
C SER A 39 36.30 3.07 -0.67
N ALA A 40 35.68 2.31 -1.56
CA ALA A 40 35.14 0.97 -1.30
C ALA A 40 35.86 -0.05 -2.19
N SER A 41 35.93 -1.31 -1.79
CA SER A 41 36.70 -2.34 -2.51
C SER A 41 36.14 -2.63 -3.91
N GLU A 42 34.81 -2.58 -4.09
CA GLU A 42 34.14 -2.78 -5.37
C GLU A 42 32.91 -1.86 -5.46
N PRO A 43 33.00 -0.68 -6.11
CA PRO A 43 31.85 0.20 -6.30
C PRO A 43 30.86 -0.36 -7.32
N ILE A 44 29.56 -0.18 -7.06
CA ILE A 44 28.46 -0.52 -7.96
C ILE A 44 28.10 0.72 -8.77
N ASP A 45 28.36 0.68 -10.06
CA ASP A 45 28.04 1.77 -10.97
C ASP A 45 26.57 1.73 -11.37
N LEU A 46 25.82 2.80 -11.11
CA LEU A 46 24.40 2.92 -11.47
C LEU A 46 24.18 3.54 -12.86
N GLU A 47 25.26 3.80 -13.62
CA GLU A 47 25.23 4.21 -15.02
C GLU A 47 24.41 5.49 -15.30
N GLY A 48 24.28 6.38 -14.30
CA GLY A 48 23.47 7.59 -14.44
C GLY A 48 21.95 7.34 -14.38
N ALA A 49 21.51 6.15 -13.96
CA ALA A 49 20.10 5.84 -13.76
C ALA A 49 19.49 6.73 -12.67
N LEU A 50 18.22 7.10 -12.86
CA LEU A 50 17.44 7.80 -11.85
C LEU A 50 17.23 6.87 -10.65
N VAL A 51 17.69 7.30 -9.48
CA VAL A 51 17.51 6.60 -8.21
C VAL A 51 16.35 7.25 -7.48
N VAL A 52 15.35 6.43 -7.14
CA VAL A 52 14.19 6.84 -6.34
C VAL A 52 14.06 5.96 -5.10
N PRO A 53 13.40 6.44 -4.02
CA PRO A 53 13.06 5.59 -2.89
C PRO A 53 12.30 4.33 -3.33
N GLY A 54 12.44 3.24 -2.58
CA GLY A 54 11.69 2.03 -2.82
C GLY A 54 10.18 2.28 -2.76
N PHE A 55 9.41 1.67 -3.66
CA PHE A 55 7.97 1.93 -3.71
C PHE A 55 7.25 1.33 -2.52
N VAL A 56 6.12 1.95 -2.18
CA VAL A 56 5.24 1.54 -1.08
C VAL A 56 3.93 1.00 -1.67
N GLU A 57 3.73 -0.30 -1.55
CA GLU A 57 2.46 -0.97 -1.87
C GLU A 57 1.52 -0.83 -0.66
N GLY A 58 0.79 0.29 -0.62
CA GLY A 58 0.08 0.70 0.57
C GLY A 58 -1.16 -0.14 0.91
N HIS A 59 -1.66 -0.95 -0.02
CA HIS A 59 -2.88 -1.72 0.19
C HIS A 59 -3.01 -2.82 -0.88
N ILE A 60 -2.98 -4.08 -0.44
CA ILE A 60 -3.04 -5.26 -1.31
C ILE A 60 -3.65 -6.47 -0.57
N HIS A 61 -4.09 -7.48 -1.31
CA HIS A 61 -4.58 -8.76 -0.76
C HIS A 61 -3.71 -9.93 -1.25
N LEU A 62 -2.85 -10.47 -0.37
CA LEU A 62 -1.96 -11.61 -0.69
C LEU A 62 -2.66 -12.98 -0.58
N ASP A 63 -3.73 -13.07 0.22
CA ASP A 63 -4.46 -14.30 0.48
C ASP A 63 -5.43 -14.68 -0.65
N THR A 64 -5.94 -13.70 -1.40
CA THR A 64 -7.01 -13.89 -2.40
C THR A 64 -6.54 -13.97 -3.84
N SER A 65 -5.33 -13.52 -4.18
CA SER A 65 -4.86 -13.41 -5.56
C SER A 65 -4.73 -14.75 -6.28
N PHE A 66 -5.11 -14.81 -7.56
CA PHE A 66 -4.84 -15.95 -8.44
C PHE A 66 -3.59 -15.76 -9.31
N TYR A 67 -2.75 -14.76 -9.00
CA TYR A 67 -1.52 -14.55 -9.76
C TYR A 67 -0.57 -15.76 -9.64
N GLY A 68 -0.08 -16.25 -10.78
CA GLY A 68 0.73 -17.47 -10.85
C GLY A 68 -0.06 -18.78 -10.89
N ASP A 69 -1.40 -18.72 -10.82
CA ASP A 69 -2.32 -19.86 -10.98
C ASP A 69 -3.02 -19.83 -12.35
N ALA A 70 -3.89 -20.80 -12.60
CA ALA A 70 -4.80 -20.83 -13.74
C ALA A 70 -5.70 -19.58 -13.77
N TRP A 71 -5.99 -19.10 -14.97
CA TRP A 71 -6.91 -17.97 -15.15
C TRP A 71 -8.31 -18.33 -14.67
N ILE A 72 -8.82 -17.56 -13.70
CA ILE A 72 -10.19 -17.66 -13.22
C ILE A 72 -11.00 -16.48 -13.76
N SER A 73 -12.06 -16.78 -14.50
CA SER A 73 -12.92 -15.76 -15.09
C SER A 73 -13.62 -14.91 -14.03
N HIS A 74 -13.60 -13.59 -14.23
CA HIS A 74 -14.36 -12.66 -13.43
C HIS A 74 -15.86 -12.91 -13.59
N LYS A 75 -16.57 -13.04 -12.48
CA LYS A 75 -18.04 -13.22 -12.43
C LYS A 75 -18.71 -11.86 -12.21
N PRO A 76 -19.58 -11.40 -13.12
CA PRO A 76 -20.32 -10.16 -12.90
C PRO A 76 -21.36 -10.35 -11.80
N CYS A 77 -21.51 -9.34 -10.96
CA CYS A 77 -22.62 -9.24 -10.00
C CYS A 77 -23.96 -9.07 -10.73
N THR A 78 -25.06 -9.42 -10.07
CA THR A 78 -26.39 -9.48 -10.66
C THR A 78 -26.92 -8.10 -11.03
N ASN A 79 -26.65 -7.08 -10.22
CA ASN A 79 -27.20 -5.73 -10.42
C ASN A 79 -26.18 -4.63 -10.06
N GLY A 80 -25.07 -4.57 -10.80
CA GLY A 80 -23.96 -3.65 -10.49
C GLY A 80 -23.09 -4.17 -9.36
N PHE A 81 -22.09 -3.38 -8.93
CA PHE A 81 -21.15 -3.80 -7.89
C PHE A 81 -21.88 -4.06 -6.56
N ASP A 82 -21.70 -5.25 -6.00
CA ASP A 82 -22.28 -5.68 -4.72
C ASP A 82 -21.27 -6.48 -3.90
N VAL A 83 -20.91 -5.98 -2.71
CA VAL A 83 -19.87 -6.55 -1.85
C VAL A 83 -20.26 -7.96 -1.38
N HIS A 84 -21.55 -8.24 -1.12
CA HIS A 84 -21.98 -9.56 -0.67
C HIS A 84 -21.83 -10.63 -1.77
N GLU A 85 -22.22 -10.31 -3.01
CA GLU A 85 -22.01 -11.19 -4.17
C GLU A 85 -20.51 -11.42 -4.41
N ARG A 86 -19.69 -10.37 -4.28
CA ARG A 86 -18.24 -10.46 -4.45
C ARG A 86 -17.58 -11.41 -3.46
N VAL A 87 -17.95 -11.34 -2.17
CA VAL A 87 -17.50 -12.26 -1.12
C VAL A 87 -17.90 -13.71 -1.45
N ALA A 88 -19.14 -13.93 -1.89
CA ALA A 88 -19.61 -15.26 -2.26
C ALA A 88 -18.84 -15.85 -3.47
N PHE A 89 -18.56 -15.04 -4.49
CA PHE A 89 -17.76 -15.46 -5.64
C PHE A 89 -16.32 -15.80 -5.24
N GLN A 90 -15.73 -15.02 -4.33
CA GLN A 90 -14.40 -15.32 -3.79
C GLN A 90 -14.38 -16.69 -3.10
N ALA A 91 -15.30 -16.95 -2.18
CA ALA A 91 -15.37 -18.23 -1.48
C ALA A 91 -15.46 -19.43 -2.46
N GLN A 92 -16.25 -19.31 -3.53
CA GLN A 92 -16.38 -20.35 -4.56
C GLN A 92 -15.10 -20.57 -5.37
N ASN A 93 -14.42 -19.49 -5.75
CA ASN A 93 -13.23 -19.54 -6.59
C ASN A 93 -12.02 -20.03 -5.77
N MET A 94 -11.90 -19.60 -4.51
CA MET A 94 -10.85 -20.01 -3.59
C MET A 94 -10.85 -21.52 -3.31
N ALA A 95 -12.01 -22.17 -3.37
CA ALA A 95 -12.12 -23.63 -3.23
C ALA A 95 -11.48 -24.42 -4.38
N GLN A 96 -11.17 -23.76 -5.50
CA GLN A 96 -10.58 -24.36 -6.71
C GLN A 96 -9.18 -23.80 -7.02
N ALA A 97 -8.73 -22.80 -6.26
CA ALA A 97 -7.44 -22.16 -6.46
C ALA A 97 -6.29 -23.04 -5.96
N ALA A 98 -5.09 -22.79 -6.48
CA ALA A 98 -3.84 -23.30 -5.94
C ALA A 98 -3.68 -22.92 -4.45
N PRO A 99 -2.79 -23.60 -3.71
CA PRO A 99 -2.49 -23.28 -2.32
C PRO A 99 -2.20 -21.78 -2.11
N MET A 100 -2.69 -21.26 -0.99
CA MET A 100 -2.62 -19.82 -0.70
C MET A 100 -1.19 -19.31 -0.60
N ASP A 101 -0.29 -20.08 0.00
CA ASP A 101 1.10 -19.73 0.15
C ASP A 101 1.83 -19.65 -1.19
N GLU A 102 1.56 -20.56 -2.13
CA GLU A 102 2.10 -20.49 -3.50
C GLU A 102 1.66 -19.20 -4.22
N ARG A 103 0.37 -18.89 -4.19
CA ARG A 103 -0.17 -17.68 -4.83
C ARG A 103 0.31 -16.39 -4.17
N ALA A 104 0.37 -16.35 -2.84
CA ALA A 104 0.89 -15.22 -2.07
C ALA A 104 2.35 -14.94 -2.43
N ARG A 105 3.20 -15.98 -2.55
CA ARG A 105 4.60 -15.84 -3.01
C ARG A 105 4.68 -15.29 -4.43
N ASN A 106 3.88 -15.82 -5.36
CA ASN A 106 3.89 -15.38 -6.75
C ASN A 106 3.54 -13.89 -6.88
N GLN A 107 2.50 -13.42 -6.18
CA GLN A 107 2.11 -12.01 -6.17
C GLN A 107 3.13 -11.13 -5.44
N LEU A 108 3.69 -11.61 -4.31
CA LEU A 108 4.71 -10.89 -3.56
C LEU A 108 5.97 -10.67 -4.41
N GLU A 109 6.43 -11.71 -5.10
CA GLU A 109 7.58 -11.63 -6.00
C GLU A 109 7.32 -10.70 -7.18
N LEU A 110 6.09 -10.67 -7.73
CA LEU A 110 5.69 -9.69 -8.73
C LEU A 110 5.84 -8.25 -8.22
N CYS A 111 5.38 -7.96 -7.01
CA CYS A 111 5.48 -6.63 -6.41
C CYS A 111 6.93 -6.22 -6.12
N ILE A 112 7.74 -7.13 -5.56
CA ILE A 112 9.18 -6.89 -5.30
C ILE A 112 9.91 -6.65 -6.61
N ALA A 113 9.67 -7.48 -7.63
CA ALA A 113 10.30 -7.36 -8.94
C ALA A 113 10.00 -6.02 -9.64
N ASN A 114 8.87 -5.39 -9.33
CA ASN A 114 8.51 -4.06 -9.81
C ASN A 114 8.97 -2.92 -8.90
N GLY A 115 9.63 -3.20 -7.77
CA GLY A 115 10.26 -2.18 -6.92
C GLY A 115 9.57 -1.87 -5.60
N SER A 116 8.57 -2.66 -5.21
CA SER A 116 7.97 -2.53 -3.87
C SER A 116 8.95 -3.01 -2.80
N THR A 117 9.20 -2.17 -1.80
CA THR A 117 10.12 -2.45 -0.67
C THR A 117 9.41 -2.41 0.68
N HIS A 118 8.18 -1.88 0.68
CA HIS A 118 7.26 -1.84 1.79
C HIS A 118 5.86 -2.19 1.28
N MET A 119 5.09 -2.91 2.09
CA MET A 119 3.76 -3.38 1.73
C MET A 119 2.82 -3.37 2.94
N ARG A 120 1.54 -3.07 2.74
CA ARG A 120 0.47 -3.38 3.70
C ARG A 120 -0.55 -4.30 3.03
N SER A 121 -0.67 -5.51 3.54
CA SER A 121 -1.63 -6.49 3.04
C SER A 121 -2.78 -6.72 4.01
N HIS A 122 -4.00 -6.76 3.50
CA HIS A 122 -5.21 -7.10 4.24
C HIS A 122 -5.48 -8.60 4.10
N VAL A 123 -5.56 -9.30 5.23
CA VAL A 123 -5.68 -10.75 5.28
C VAL A 123 -6.97 -11.13 5.98
N MET A 124 -7.76 -12.01 5.36
CA MET A 124 -9.07 -12.41 5.86
C MET A 124 -8.99 -13.03 7.27
N VAL A 125 -9.77 -12.46 8.19
CA VAL A 125 -10.00 -12.98 9.54
C VAL A 125 -11.50 -12.88 9.83
N ASP A 126 -12.20 -14.02 9.75
CA ASP A 126 -13.64 -14.10 10.04
C ASP A 126 -14.06 -15.55 10.38
N GLY A 127 -15.32 -15.73 10.77
CA GLY A 127 -15.86 -17.05 11.14
C GLY A 127 -15.79 -18.14 10.06
N SER A 128 -15.52 -17.82 8.80
CA SER A 128 -15.41 -18.82 7.71
C SER A 128 -14.00 -19.40 7.58
N VAL A 129 -12.97 -18.58 7.82
CA VAL A 129 -11.56 -18.97 7.68
C VAL A 129 -10.84 -19.13 9.02
N GLY A 130 -11.38 -18.56 10.10
CA GLY A 130 -10.69 -18.42 11.38
C GLY A 130 -9.43 -17.56 11.21
N LEU A 131 -8.29 -18.07 11.68
CA LEU A 131 -6.99 -17.42 11.57
C LEU A 131 -6.09 -18.04 10.48
N ARG A 132 -6.57 -19.05 9.75
CA ARG A 132 -5.74 -19.84 8.81
C ARG A 132 -5.10 -19.01 7.71
N SER A 133 -5.82 -18.01 7.18
CA SER A 133 -5.27 -17.10 6.17
C SER A 133 -4.12 -16.28 6.76
N LEU A 134 -4.29 -15.77 7.98
CA LEU A 134 -3.27 -15.00 8.68
C LEU A 134 -2.04 -15.86 9.00
N GLU A 135 -2.22 -17.08 9.53
CA GLU A 135 -1.12 -18.03 9.78
C GLU A 135 -0.27 -18.27 8.52
N THR A 136 -0.94 -18.46 7.38
CA THR A 136 -0.28 -18.70 6.09
C THR A 136 0.51 -17.48 5.63
N VAL A 137 -0.11 -16.29 5.63
CA VAL A 137 0.53 -15.06 5.17
C VAL A 137 1.64 -14.59 6.13
N LEU A 138 1.52 -14.86 7.43
CA LEU A 138 2.60 -14.63 8.41
C LEU A 138 3.84 -15.46 8.09
N ALA A 139 3.67 -16.74 7.73
CA ALA A 139 4.79 -17.60 7.34
C ALA A 139 5.46 -17.09 6.06
N VAL A 140 4.68 -16.66 5.06
CA VAL A 140 5.21 -16.03 3.83
C VAL A 140 5.93 -14.71 4.16
N ARG A 141 5.38 -13.88 5.04
CA ARG A 141 6.03 -12.63 5.47
C ARG A 141 7.42 -12.89 6.05
N GLU A 142 7.56 -13.88 6.93
CA GLU A 142 8.86 -14.20 7.53
C GLU A 142 9.87 -14.72 6.49
N GLU A 143 9.42 -15.52 5.51
CA GLU A 143 10.28 -16.00 4.42
C GLU A 143 10.89 -14.85 3.58
N TYR A 144 10.19 -13.71 3.46
CA TYR A 144 10.58 -12.58 2.60
C TYR A 144 11.08 -11.34 3.36
N ARG A 145 11.27 -11.43 4.67
CA ARG A 145 11.67 -10.30 5.55
C ARG A 145 12.93 -9.55 5.09
N ASP A 146 13.84 -10.24 4.41
CA ASP A 146 15.10 -9.65 3.92
C ASP A 146 14.93 -8.97 2.54
N LEU A 147 13.76 -9.11 1.90
CA LEU A 147 13.45 -8.58 0.57
C LEU A 147 12.42 -7.44 0.62
N ILE A 148 11.49 -7.47 1.58
CA ILE A 148 10.40 -6.49 1.71
C ILE A 148 9.87 -6.43 3.15
N ASP A 149 9.51 -5.23 3.62
CA ASP A 149 8.83 -5.04 4.91
C ASP A 149 7.30 -5.10 4.70
N ILE A 150 6.59 -5.98 5.41
CA ILE A 150 5.14 -6.21 5.23
C ILE A 150 4.37 -5.96 6.53
N GLN A 151 3.40 -5.05 6.51
CA GLN A 151 2.36 -4.89 7.52
C GLN A 151 1.14 -5.75 7.16
N LEU A 152 0.57 -6.46 8.14
CA LEU A 152 -0.64 -7.25 7.94
C LEU A 152 -1.83 -6.64 8.69
N VAL A 153 -2.95 -6.44 7.99
CA VAL A 153 -4.22 -6.00 8.56
C VAL A 153 -5.10 -7.22 8.77
N ALA A 154 -5.56 -7.46 10.00
CA ALA A 154 -6.60 -8.44 10.29
C ALA A 154 -7.94 -7.94 9.74
N PHE A 155 -8.39 -8.51 8.62
CA PHE A 155 -9.47 -7.94 7.82
C PHE A 155 -10.75 -8.79 7.87
N PRO A 156 -11.86 -8.27 8.43
CA PRO A 156 -13.13 -9.00 8.55
C PRO A 156 -13.94 -8.94 7.24
N GLN A 157 -13.47 -9.61 6.20
CA GLN A 157 -14.06 -9.60 4.86
C GLN A 157 -15.54 -10.03 4.80
N SER A 158 -15.97 -10.89 5.72
CA SER A 158 -17.37 -11.33 5.85
C SER A 158 -18.21 -10.48 6.82
N GLY A 159 -17.72 -9.29 7.19
CA GLY A 159 -18.34 -8.42 8.19
C GLY A 159 -18.02 -8.84 9.63
N ILE A 160 -18.09 -7.88 10.55
CA ILE A 160 -17.82 -8.10 11.98
C ILE A 160 -19.09 -8.60 12.66
N LEU A 161 -20.22 -7.95 12.39
CA LEU A 161 -21.50 -8.26 13.03
C LEU A 161 -22.26 -9.34 12.28
N LYS A 162 -22.04 -9.46 10.97
CA LYS A 162 -22.66 -10.49 10.12
C LYS A 162 -22.04 -11.87 10.26
N SER A 163 -20.78 -11.96 10.72
CA SER A 163 -20.05 -13.20 10.90
C SER A 163 -19.76 -13.43 12.39
N PRO A 164 -20.54 -14.29 13.08
CA PRO A 164 -20.37 -14.53 14.51
C PRO A 164 -18.97 -15.03 14.88
N GLY A 165 -18.42 -14.53 15.98
CA GLY A 165 -17.07 -14.88 16.45
C GLY A 165 -15.95 -13.99 15.86
N THR A 166 -16.26 -13.14 14.87
CA THR A 166 -15.26 -12.25 14.26
C THR A 166 -14.65 -11.25 15.26
N PRO A 167 -15.38 -10.62 16.21
CA PRO A 167 -14.75 -9.74 17.20
C PRO A 167 -13.64 -10.41 18.00
N GLU A 168 -13.85 -11.66 18.44
CA GLU A 168 -12.84 -12.43 19.17
C GLU A 168 -11.67 -12.83 18.27
N LEU A 169 -11.94 -13.20 17.01
CA LEU A 169 -10.90 -13.54 16.05
C LEU A 169 -10.01 -12.33 15.69
N LEU A 170 -10.58 -11.13 15.59
CA LEU A 170 -9.80 -9.91 15.35
C LEU A 170 -8.85 -9.62 16.53
N ASP A 171 -9.31 -9.83 17.76
CA ASP A 171 -8.48 -9.71 18.96
C ASP A 171 -7.33 -10.73 18.95
N GLU A 172 -7.63 -12.00 18.62
CA GLU A 172 -6.64 -13.08 18.55
C GLU A 172 -5.64 -12.88 17.39
N ALA A 173 -6.10 -12.33 16.26
CA ALA A 173 -5.25 -12.02 15.11
C ALA A 173 -4.14 -11.01 15.45
N ILE A 174 -4.46 -9.97 16.24
CA ILE A 174 -3.44 -9.02 16.71
C ILE A 174 -2.43 -9.72 17.62
N ALA A 175 -2.90 -10.55 18.56
CA ALA A 175 -2.01 -11.33 19.43
C ALA A 175 -1.12 -12.32 18.65
N MET A 176 -1.57 -12.80 17.48
CA MET A 176 -0.82 -13.68 16.59
C MET A 176 0.24 -12.96 15.75
N GLY A 177 0.17 -11.62 15.64
CA GLY A 177 1.19 -10.81 14.96
C GLY A 177 0.71 -10.05 13.71
N ALA A 178 -0.61 -9.90 13.55
CA ALA A 178 -1.15 -8.84 12.68
C ALA A 178 -0.77 -7.46 13.25
N ASN A 179 -0.46 -6.52 12.37
CA ASN A 179 0.03 -5.19 12.73
C ASN A 179 -1.11 -4.17 12.91
N LEU A 180 -2.24 -4.40 12.24
CA LEU A 180 -3.40 -3.51 12.22
C LEU A 180 -4.70 -4.30 12.33
N VAL A 181 -5.75 -3.66 12.82
CA VAL A 181 -7.12 -4.15 12.75
C VAL A 181 -7.89 -3.43 11.64
N GLY A 182 -8.66 -4.20 10.86
CA GLY A 182 -9.47 -3.67 9.77
C GLY A 182 -10.96 -3.68 10.03
N GLY A 183 -11.71 -3.08 9.11
CA GLY A 183 -13.17 -3.08 9.06
C GLY A 183 -13.66 -3.13 7.61
N LEU A 184 -14.94 -3.38 7.42
CA LEU A 184 -15.58 -3.44 6.10
C LEU A 184 -16.99 -2.85 6.17
N ASP A 185 -17.21 -1.76 5.44
CA ASP A 185 -18.51 -1.15 5.17
C ASP A 185 -19.49 -1.18 6.37
N PRO A 186 -19.20 -0.41 7.44
CA PRO A 186 -19.95 -0.42 8.69
C PRO A 186 -21.48 -0.24 8.53
N ALA A 187 -21.90 0.54 7.53
CA ALA A 187 -23.28 0.86 7.25
C ALA A 187 -23.93 -0.08 6.22
N SER A 188 -23.29 -0.31 5.07
CA SER A 188 -23.92 -1.04 3.97
C SER A 188 -23.86 -2.56 4.18
N PHE A 189 -22.79 -3.07 4.81
CA PHE A 189 -22.61 -4.49 5.03
C PHE A 189 -23.13 -4.92 6.41
N ASP A 190 -22.60 -4.33 7.49
CA ASP A 190 -22.96 -4.70 8.86
C ASP A 190 -24.25 -4.04 9.35
N ARG A 191 -24.66 -2.92 8.74
CA ARG A 191 -25.89 -2.17 9.04
C ARG A 191 -25.96 -1.60 10.45
N ASP A 192 -24.81 -1.40 11.09
CA ASP A 192 -24.68 -0.79 12.41
C ASP A 192 -23.29 -0.18 12.55
N ILE A 193 -23.16 1.09 12.13
CA ILE A 193 -21.88 1.82 12.08
C ILE A 193 -21.23 1.86 13.46
N GLU A 194 -22.00 2.21 14.49
CA GLU A 194 -21.49 2.40 15.85
C GLU A 194 -20.90 1.10 16.38
N LYS A 195 -21.65 -0.01 16.34
CA LYS A 195 -21.14 -1.28 16.87
C LYS A 195 -19.97 -1.84 16.07
N HIS A 196 -19.96 -1.67 14.75
CA HIS A 196 -18.83 -2.09 13.93
C HIS A 196 -17.56 -1.33 14.33
N LEU A 197 -17.66 0.00 14.40
CA LEU A 197 -16.51 0.83 14.76
C LEU A 197 -16.09 0.65 16.23
N ASP A 198 -17.02 0.37 17.15
CA ASP A 198 -16.69 0.06 18.54
C ASP A 198 -15.82 -1.20 18.66
N VAL A 199 -16.06 -2.22 17.83
CA VAL A 199 -15.19 -3.41 17.78
C VAL A 199 -13.80 -3.04 17.22
N VAL A 200 -13.75 -2.39 16.06
CA VAL A 200 -12.47 -2.06 15.40
C VAL A 200 -11.60 -1.17 16.31
N PHE A 201 -12.15 -0.06 16.79
CA PHE A 201 -11.41 0.86 17.65
C PHE A 201 -11.16 0.30 19.04
N GLY A 202 -12.05 -0.58 19.56
CA GLY A 202 -11.83 -1.28 20.82
C GLY A 202 -10.64 -2.24 20.76
N VAL A 203 -10.49 -3.00 19.67
CA VAL A 203 -9.30 -3.84 19.43
C VAL A 203 -8.05 -2.97 19.29
N ALA A 204 -8.14 -1.89 18.51
CA ALA A 204 -7.02 -0.98 18.28
C ALA A 204 -6.50 -0.35 19.59
N GLU A 205 -7.41 0.20 20.41
CA GLU A 205 -7.09 0.79 21.71
C GLU A 205 -6.50 -0.24 22.68
N LYS A 206 -7.11 -1.44 22.76
CA LYS A 206 -6.66 -2.51 23.66
C LYS A 206 -5.21 -2.92 23.39
N HIS A 207 -4.82 -3.03 22.12
CA HIS A 207 -3.49 -3.54 21.73
C HIS A 207 -2.50 -2.46 21.33
N GLY A 208 -2.94 -1.20 21.20
CA GLY A 208 -2.10 -0.10 20.73
C GLY A 208 -1.66 -0.26 19.28
N VAL A 209 -2.55 -0.78 18.43
CA VAL A 209 -2.29 -1.02 16.99
C VAL A 209 -3.04 -0.01 16.11
N ASP A 210 -2.58 0.13 14.86
CA ASP A 210 -3.20 1.02 13.89
C ASP A 210 -4.48 0.40 13.27
N VAL A 211 -5.25 1.23 12.56
CA VAL A 211 -6.53 0.87 11.93
C VAL A 211 -6.49 1.12 10.42
N ASP A 212 -7.04 0.18 9.64
CA ASP A 212 -7.24 0.35 8.19
C ASP A 212 -8.59 -0.22 7.74
N ILE A 213 -9.57 0.65 7.49
CA ILE A 213 -10.97 0.27 7.21
C ILE A 213 -11.26 0.36 5.72
N HIS A 214 -11.76 -0.74 5.13
CA HIS A 214 -12.33 -0.73 3.78
C HIS A 214 -13.68 0.00 3.78
N LEU A 215 -13.79 1.05 2.97
CA LEU A 215 -15.01 1.83 2.84
C LEU A 215 -15.38 2.09 1.37
N HIS A 216 -16.30 1.27 0.87
CA HIS A 216 -16.87 1.34 -0.47
C HIS A 216 -18.16 2.15 -0.52
N GLU A 217 -18.73 2.47 0.64
CA GLU A 217 -19.98 3.22 0.78
C GLU A 217 -19.95 4.55 0.02
N GLY A 218 -20.92 4.72 -0.88
CA GLY A 218 -21.04 5.90 -1.73
C GLY A 218 -21.84 7.04 -1.10
N GLY A 219 -21.73 8.22 -1.72
CA GLY A 219 -22.54 9.40 -1.41
C GLY A 219 -22.52 9.85 0.05
N THR A 220 -23.66 10.36 0.54
CA THR A 220 -23.77 10.93 1.89
C THR A 220 -23.69 9.89 2.99
N LEU A 221 -23.98 8.61 2.70
CA LEU A 221 -23.81 7.52 3.66
C LEU A 221 -22.33 7.29 3.94
N GLY A 222 -21.51 7.15 2.88
CA GLY A 222 -20.06 7.05 3.02
C GLY A 222 -19.46 8.26 3.72
N LEU A 223 -19.93 9.48 3.41
CA LEU A 223 -19.51 10.69 4.12
C LEU A 223 -19.80 10.60 5.63
N PHE A 224 -21.01 10.19 6.01
CA PHE A 224 -21.38 10.04 7.42
C PHE A 224 -20.50 9.00 8.13
N THR A 225 -20.19 7.88 7.47
CA THR A 225 -19.28 6.86 8.02
C THR A 225 -17.86 7.43 8.20
N ILE A 226 -17.34 8.21 7.24
CA ILE A 226 -16.05 8.91 7.37
C ILE A 226 -16.06 9.88 8.56
N GLU A 227 -17.16 10.62 8.77
CA GLU A 227 -17.31 11.53 9.91
C GLU A 227 -17.23 10.78 11.25
N GLN A 228 -17.87 9.60 11.34
CA GLN A 228 -17.81 8.74 12.54
C GLN A 228 -16.40 8.19 12.79
N ILE A 229 -15.70 7.76 11.74
CA ILE A 229 -14.30 7.32 11.85
C ILE A 229 -13.43 8.48 12.34
N CYS A 230 -13.54 9.67 11.73
CA CYS A 230 -12.76 10.85 12.14
C CYS A 230 -13.06 11.27 13.60
N ALA A 231 -14.31 11.17 14.04
CA ALA A 231 -14.70 11.49 15.41
C ALA A 231 -14.04 10.54 16.43
N ARG A 232 -14.04 9.23 16.15
CA ARG A 232 -13.36 8.21 16.97
C ARG A 232 -11.84 8.40 16.95
N THR A 233 -11.25 8.65 15.79
CA THR A 233 -9.82 8.96 15.68
C THR A 233 -9.41 10.10 16.60
N ARG A 234 -10.17 11.21 16.61
CA ARG A 234 -9.89 12.34 17.52
C ARG A 234 -10.16 11.98 18.98
N GLY A 235 -11.29 11.32 19.27
CA GLY A 235 -11.68 10.95 20.63
C GLY A 235 -10.65 10.04 21.32
N LEU A 236 -9.97 9.19 20.55
CA LEU A 236 -8.95 8.26 21.02
C LEU A 236 -7.51 8.75 20.77
N SER A 237 -7.33 9.99 20.29
CA SER A 237 -6.01 10.56 19.97
C SER A 237 -5.18 9.71 18.98
N MET A 238 -5.85 9.05 18.03
CA MET A 238 -5.25 8.15 17.04
C MET A 238 -4.89 8.85 15.71
N GLY A 239 -4.64 10.16 15.75
CA GLY A 239 -4.24 10.91 14.56
C GLY A 239 -2.93 10.35 13.97
N GLY A 240 -2.93 10.02 12.68
CA GLY A 240 -1.80 9.35 12.02
C GLY A 240 -1.70 7.84 12.27
N HIS A 241 -2.72 7.22 12.88
CA HIS A 241 -2.82 5.77 13.12
C HIS A 241 -4.05 5.13 12.44
N VAL A 242 -4.82 5.91 11.67
CA VAL A 242 -6.06 5.45 11.06
C VAL A 242 -6.05 5.74 9.56
N THR A 243 -6.33 4.72 8.77
CA THR A 243 -6.54 4.77 7.33
C THR A 243 -7.99 4.44 7.00
N ILE A 244 -8.54 5.13 6.01
CA ILE A 244 -9.73 4.71 5.28
C ILE A 244 -9.30 4.34 3.87
N SER A 245 -9.49 3.07 3.53
CA SER A 245 -9.21 2.54 2.21
C SER A 245 -10.40 2.69 1.27
N HIS A 246 -10.10 2.99 0.01
CA HIS A 246 -11.04 3.33 -1.07
C HIS A 246 -11.74 4.68 -0.92
N ALA A 247 -12.49 4.87 0.17
CA ALA A 247 -13.29 6.07 0.44
C ALA A 247 -14.07 6.59 -0.78
N TYR A 248 -14.65 5.68 -1.59
CA TYR A 248 -15.21 6.00 -2.91
C TYR A 248 -16.25 7.12 -2.86
N GLY A 249 -17.06 7.16 -1.79
CA GLY A 249 -18.05 8.21 -1.58
C GLY A 249 -17.50 9.64 -1.69
N LEU A 250 -16.20 9.89 -1.39
CA LEU A 250 -15.59 11.21 -1.56
C LEU A 250 -15.56 11.68 -3.02
N GLY A 251 -15.46 10.76 -3.98
CA GLY A 251 -15.47 11.07 -5.41
C GLY A 251 -16.86 11.34 -5.98
N ASP A 252 -17.91 11.02 -5.23
CA ASP A 252 -19.31 11.08 -5.68
C ASP A 252 -20.02 12.34 -5.20
N LEU A 253 -19.37 13.10 -4.31
CA LEU A 253 -19.94 14.26 -3.63
C LEU A 253 -19.75 15.54 -4.45
N SER A 254 -20.55 16.56 -4.12
CA SER A 254 -20.29 17.92 -4.61
C SER A 254 -18.95 18.43 -4.10
N ILE A 255 -18.31 19.34 -4.86
CA ILE A 255 -17.04 19.97 -4.47
C ILE A 255 -17.12 20.63 -3.08
N GLU A 256 -18.26 21.24 -2.76
CA GLU A 256 -18.48 21.86 -1.46
C GLU A 256 -18.47 20.82 -0.31
N ALA A 257 -19.13 19.68 -0.50
CA ALA A 257 -19.19 18.62 0.49
C ALA A 257 -17.83 17.94 0.69
N VAL A 258 -17.13 17.59 -0.40
CA VAL A 258 -15.81 16.96 -0.29
C VAL A 258 -14.76 17.93 0.27
N THR A 259 -14.89 19.24 0.04
CA THR A 259 -14.00 20.24 0.66
C THR A 259 -14.15 20.27 2.18
N ARG A 260 -15.38 20.20 2.70
CA ARG A 260 -15.63 20.08 4.15
C ARG A 260 -15.11 18.76 4.71
N ALA A 261 -15.35 17.66 4.00
CA ALA A 261 -14.85 16.34 4.38
C ALA A 261 -13.31 16.34 4.44
N ALA A 262 -12.65 16.93 3.45
CA ALA A 262 -11.19 17.03 3.38
C ALA A 262 -10.60 17.75 4.60
N ALA A 263 -11.20 18.88 5.00
CA ALA A 263 -10.77 19.61 6.20
C ALA A 263 -10.93 18.76 7.48
N LEU A 264 -12.05 18.05 7.61
CA LEU A 264 -12.30 17.17 8.76
C LEU A 264 -11.30 16.01 8.83
N ILE A 265 -11.01 15.38 7.69
CA ILE A 265 -10.06 14.27 7.56
C ILE A 265 -8.64 14.75 7.90
N ALA A 266 -8.25 15.92 7.40
CA ALA A 266 -6.95 16.51 7.70
C ALA A 266 -6.81 16.83 9.20
N GLU A 267 -7.84 17.41 9.82
CA GLU A 267 -7.86 17.72 11.26
C GLU A 267 -7.81 16.46 12.13
N SER A 268 -8.46 15.36 11.71
CA SER A 268 -8.42 14.09 12.46
C SER A 268 -7.10 13.33 12.28
N GLY A 269 -6.29 13.66 11.26
CA GLY A 269 -5.08 12.95 10.92
C GLY A 269 -5.33 11.58 10.28
N VAL A 270 -6.52 11.35 9.71
CA VAL A 270 -6.85 10.12 8.97
C VAL A 270 -6.18 10.15 7.59
N SER A 271 -5.60 9.03 7.17
CA SER A 271 -5.06 8.85 5.81
C SER A 271 -6.11 8.25 4.88
N ILE A 272 -6.06 8.62 3.60
CA ILE A 272 -6.97 8.08 2.57
C ILE A 272 -6.16 7.28 1.55
N MET A 273 -6.50 6.01 1.37
CA MET A 273 -5.97 5.19 0.28
C MET A 273 -6.91 5.25 -0.92
N THR A 274 -6.35 5.33 -2.13
CA THR A 274 -7.08 5.11 -3.38
C THR A 274 -6.31 4.20 -4.32
N ASN A 275 -7.02 3.32 -5.02
CA ASN A 275 -6.52 2.57 -6.19
C ASN A 275 -6.99 3.16 -7.51
N ALA A 276 -7.78 4.24 -7.51
CA ALA A 276 -8.42 4.83 -8.70
C ALA A 276 -9.06 3.76 -9.63
N PRO A 277 -10.11 3.04 -9.18
CA PRO A 277 -10.66 1.89 -9.88
C PRO A 277 -11.48 2.25 -11.12
N GLY A 278 -11.05 1.75 -12.28
CA GLY A 278 -11.83 1.69 -13.52
C GLY A 278 -12.66 2.94 -13.83
N ALA A 279 -13.96 2.75 -14.06
CA ALA A 279 -14.92 3.83 -14.33
C ALA A 279 -15.58 4.41 -13.07
N HIS A 280 -15.22 3.93 -11.88
CA HIS A 280 -15.82 4.40 -10.63
C HIS A 280 -15.16 5.68 -10.17
N SER A 281 -15.97 6.57 -9.59
CA SER A 281 -15.48 7.70 -8.83
C SER A 281 -14.55 7.26 -7.70
N PHE A 282 -13.61 8.13 -7.34
CA PHE A 282 -12.59 7.87 -6.34
C PHE A 282 -12.21 9.18 -5.63
N PRO A 283 -11.57 9.11 -4.46
CA PRO A 283 -11.20 10.31 -3.70
C PRO A 283 -10.42 11.32 -4.55
N PRO A 284 -10.84 12.61 -4.62
CA PRO A 284 -10.18 13.61 -5.46
C PRO A 284 -8.81 13.99 -4.88
N VAL A 285 -7.76 13.32 -5.39
CA VAL A 285 -6.40 13.34 -4.82
C VAL A 285 -5.87 14.75 -4.60
N ALA A 286 -5.91 15.63 -5.61
CA ALA A 286 -5.38 16.99 -5.50
C ALA A 286 -6.13 17.84 -4.46
N LEU A 287 -7.46 17.72 -4.39
CA LEU A 287 -8.30 18.46 -3.45
C LEU A 287 -7.99 18.04 -2.01
N LEU A 288 -7.95 16.73 -1.75
CA LEU A 288 -7.66 16.17 -0.44
C LEU A 288 -6.26 16.54 0.03
N ARG A 289 -5.25 16.42 -0.85
CA ARG A 289 -3.87 16.80 -0.53
C ARG A 289 -3.73 18.29 -0.26
N THR A 290 -4.41 19.14 -1.01
CA THR A 290 -4.42 20.60 -0.78
C THR A 290 -4.97 20.94 0.60
N ALA A 291 -5.94 20.17 1.10
CA ALA A 291 -6.47 20.31 2.45
C ALA A 291 -5.54 19.75 3.56
N GLY A 292 -4.43 19.09 3.21
CA GLY A 292 -3.49 18.51 4.16
C GLY A 292 -3.72 17.03 4.47
N VAL A 293 -4.64 16.36 3.78
CA VAL A 293 -4.87 14.92 3.93
C VAL A 293 -3.69 14.14 3.36
N THR A 294 -3.23 13.13 4.09
CA THR A 294 -2.27 12.15 3.55
C THR A 294 -3.03 11.22 2.62
N VAL A 295 -2.82 11.37 1.31
CA VAL A 295 -3.41 10.51 0.29
C VAL A 295 -2.32 9.61 -0.26
N PHE A 296 -2.54 8.30 -0.23
CA PHE A 296 -1.60 7.31 -0.73
C PHE A 296 -2.33 6.25 -1.55
N SER A 297 -1.59 5.28 -2.08
CA SER A 297 -2.14 4.28 -2.99
C SER A 297 -1.66 2.88 -2.67
N GLY A 298 -2.46 1.92 -3.14
CA GLY A 298 -2.08 0.52 -3.31
C GLY A 298 -2.64 -0.07 -4.59
N SER A 299 -2.24 -1.29 -4.92
CA SER A 299 -2.77 -2.06 -6.03
C SER A 299 -4.20 -2.51 -5.81
N ASP A 300 -4.59 -2.72 -4.54
CA ASP A 300 -5.78 -3.45 -4.14
C ASP A 300 -5.71 -4.92 -4.58
N ASN A 301 -6.80 -5.48 -5.05
CA ASN A 301 -6.84 -6.81 -5.61
C ASN A 301 -5.98 -6.92 -6.89
N ILE A 302 -5.20 -8.01 -7.02
CA ILE A 302 -4.49 -8.37 -8.24
C ILE A 302 -4.96 -9.74 -8.71
N ARG A 303 -5.56 -9.78 -9.91
CA ARG A 303 -6.04 -11.01 -10.56
C ARG A 303 -6.78 -11.93 -9.59
N ASP A 304 -7.82 -11.42 -8.97
CA ASP A 304 -8.65 -12.21 -8.07
C ASP A 304 -10.13 -12.12 -8.43
N SER A 305 -10.96 -12.56 -7.50
CA SER A 305 -12.39 -12.54 -7.73
C SER A 305 -12.90 -11.11 -7.91
N TRP A 306 -12.45 -10.13 -7.12
CA TRP A 306 -12.86 -8.71 -7.17
C TRP A 306 -12.26 -7.98 -8.37
N TRP A 307 -10.96 -8.20 -8.54
CA TRP A 307 -9.97 -7.52 -9.35
C TRP A 307 -9.37 -8.23 -10.58
N PRO A 308 -9.86 -8.18 -11.83
CA PRO A 308 -9.19 -8.94 -12.90
C PRO A 308 -7.87 -8.30 -13.37
N TYR A 309 -7.66 -7.02 -13.05
CA TYR A 309 -6.45 -6.27 -13.41
C TYR A 309 -5.40 -6.31 -12.29
N GLY A 310 -4.23 -5.75 -12.57
CA GLY A 310 -3.13 -5.61 -11.62
C GLY A 310 -1.84 -6.26 -12.14
N ASP A 311 -0.74 -5.54 -12.04
CA ASP A 311 0.60 -5.96 -12.45
C ASP A 311 1.65 -5.80 -11.34
N GLY A 312 1.23 -5.44 -10.12
CA GLY A 312 2.09 -5.24 -8.95
C GLY A 312 3.07 -4.06 -9.10
N ASP A 313 2.85 -3.17 -10.08
CA ASP A 313 3.73 -2.05 -10.37
C ASP A 313 3.19 -0.73 -9.80
N MET A 314 3.76 -0.29 -8.69
CA MET A 314 3.38 0.98 -8.06
C MET A 314 3.67 2.21 -8.92
N LEU A 315 4.66 2.17 -9.81
CA LEU A 315 4.87 3.26 -10.78
C LEU A 315 3.78 3.26 -11.86
N GLY A 316 3.32 2.07 -12.26
CA GLY A 316 2.13 1.90 -13.10
C GLY A 316 0.86 2.42 -12.42
N ARG A 317 0.73 2.18 -11.11
CA ARG A 317 -0.36 2.72 -10.28
C ARG A 317 -0.31 4.25 -10.19
N ALA A 318 0.87 4.83 -9.98
CA ALA A 318 1.08 6.28 -10.00
C ALA A 318 0.63 6.90 -11.34
N MET A 319 1.03 6.29 -12.46
CA MET A 319 0.59 6.70 -13.80
C MET A 319 -0.94 6.68 -13.91
N MET A 320 -1.58 5.59 -13.51
CA MET A 320 -3.04 5.44 -13.56
C MET A 320 -3.75 6.52 -12.73
N ILE A 321 -3.26 6.79 -11.52
CA ILE A 321 -3.81 7.84 -10.64
C ILE A 321 -3.64 9.22 -11.28
N GLY A 322 -2.45 9.54 -11.79
CA GLY A 322 -2.18 10.80 -12.46
C GLY A 322 -3.10 11.01 -13.67
N TYR A 323 -3.22 9.99 -14.51
CA TYR A 323 -4.10 10.02 -15.69
C TYR A 323 -5.57 10.22 -15.30
N ARG A 324 -6.08 9.43 -14.35
CA ARG A 324 -7.48 9.53 -13.90
C ARG A 324 -7.79 10.80 -13.13
N SER A 325 -6.79 11.41 -12.48
CA SER A 325 -6.94 12.67 -11.74
C SER A 325 -6.81 13.90 -12.64
N GLY A 326 -6.48 13.74 -13.92
CA GLY A 326 -6.25 14.84 -14.85
C GLY A 326 -5.00 15.65 -14.53
N PHE A 327 -3.92 14.97 -14.11
CA PHE A 327 -2.63 15.61 -13.84
C PHE A 327 -1.85 15.82 -15.13
N TYR A 328 -1.44 17.07 -15.40
CA TYR A 328 -0.81 17.47 -16.67
C TYR A 328 0.55 18.15 -16.48
N THR A 329 0.80 18.72 -15.30
CA THR A 329 2.04 19.45 -15.00
C THR A 329 3.07 18.56 -14.30
N ASP A 330 4.35 18.93 -14.36
CA ASP A 330 5.42 18.21 -13.67
C ASP A 330 5.18 18.10 -12.17
N ASP A 331 4.61 19.12 -11.54
CA ASP A 331 4.32 19.11 -10.10
C ASP A 331 3.16 18.16 -9.76
N GLU A 332 2.14 18.07 -10.62
CA GLU A 332 1.06 17.09 -10.46
C GLU A 332 1.55 15.66 -10.74
N LEU A 333 2.46 15.46 -11.69
CA LEU A 333 3.09 14.15 -11.93
C LEU A 333 3.97 13.73 -10.75
N LYS A 334 4.67 14.66 -10.09
CA LYS A 334 5.37 14.39 -8.83
C LYS A 334 4.38 14.04 -7.72
N VAL A 335 3.21 14.68 -7.66
CA VAL A 335 2.12 14.28 -6.73
C VAL A 335 1.69 12.84 -6.98
N ALA A 336 1.56 12.41 -8.24
CA ALA A 336 1.22 11.02 -8.59
C ALA A 336 2.32 10.04 -8.15
N PHE A 337 3.59 10.43 -8.25
CA PHE A 337 4.71 9.63 -7.76
C PHE A 337 4.75 9.55 -6.23
N ASP A 338 4.46 10.67 -5.56
CA ASP A 338 4.49 10.79 -4.11
C ASP A 338 3.42 9.93 -3.41
N VAL A 339 2.25 9.72 -4.03
CA VAL A 339 1.21 8.82 -3.47
C VAL A 339 1.63 7.35 -3.40
N VAL A 340 2.70 6.95 -4.09
CA VAL A 340 3.27 5.58 -4.07
C VAL A 340 4.65 5.52 -3.42
N THR A 341 5.11 6.62 -2.84
CA THR A 341 6.41 6.73 -2.15
C THR A 341 6.22 7.39 -0.79
N GLU A 342 6.56 8.68 -0.63
CA GLU A 342 6.59 9.38 0.66
C GLU A 342 5.22 9.42 1.35
N SER A 343 4.12 9.66 0.62
CA SER A 343 2.78 9.64 1.23
C SER A 343 2.36 8.22 1.66
N GLY A 344 2.79 7.20 0.92
CA GLY A 344 2.62 5.80 1.32
C GLY A 344 3.43 5.46 2.56
N ALA A 345 4.71 5.84 2.59
CA ALA A 345 5.59 5.66 3.73
C ALA A 345 5.04 6.35 4.98
N LYS A 346 4.52 7.57 4.84
CA LYS A 346 3.85 8.31 5.92
C LYS A 346 2.60 7.58 6.43
N ALA A 347 1.73 7.11 5.54
CA ALA A 347 0.51 6.38 5.93
C ALA A 347 0.81 5.02 6.58
N LEU A 348 1.87 4.35 6.14
CA LEU A 348 2.38 3.12 6.72
C LEU A 348 3.27 3.34 7.95
N ARG A 349 3.56 4.61 8.29
CA ARG A 349 4.45 5.02 9.38
C ARG A 349 5.84 4.37 9.28
N VAL A 350 6.36 4.28 8.07
CA VAL A 350 7.72 3.81 7.81
C VAL A 350 8.69 4.87 8.31
N GLU A 351 9.51 4.50 9.28
CA GLU A 351 10.62 5.33 9.78
C GLU A 351 11.83 5.22 8.84
N ASP A 352 12.69 6.23 8.85
CA ASP A 352 13.95 6.23 8.08
C ASP A 352 13.78 5.95 6.56
N TYR A 353 12.66 6.42 5.98
CA TYR A 353 12.36 6.30 4.55
C TYR A 353 13.03 7.39 3.72
N GLY A 354 13.25 7.11 2.43
CA GLY A 354 13.73 8.06 1.44
C GLY A 354 15.24 8.03 1.19
N LEU A 355 15.70 8.92 0.32
CA LEU A 355 17.12 9.02 -0.09
C LEU A 355 17.84 10.09 0.73
N GLN A 356 18.09 9.81 2.00
CA GLN A 356 18.75 10.73 2.93
C GLN A 356 19.72 10.00 3.86
N ILE A 357 20.73 10.73 4.39
CA ILE A 357 21.68 10.16 5.35
C ILE A 357 20.92 9.69 6.60
N GLY A 358 21.21 8.46 7.04
CA GLY A 358 20.53 7.77 8.14
C GLY A 358 19.43 6.81 7.68
N ALA A 359 18.81 7.05 6.52
CA ALA A 359 17.75 6.21 5.97
C ALA A 359 18.22 4.79 5.62
N LYS A 360 17.29 3.84 5.58
CA LYS A 360 17.57 2.52 4.98
C LYS A 360 17.93 2.69 3.50
N ALA A 361 18.90 1.92 3.01
CA ALA A 361 19.29 1.92 1.61
C ALA A 361 18.30 1.10 0.75
N ASP A 362 17.04 1.54 0.75
CA ASP A 362 15.92 0.94 0.05
C ASP A 362 15.55 1.82 -1.15
N PHE A 363 15.95 1.42 -2.36
CA PHE A 363 15.79 2.25 -3.55
C PHE A 363 15.63 1.45 -4.83
N VAL A 364 15.08 2.10 -5.86
CA VAL A 364 14.87 1.54 -7.19
C VAL A 364 15.61 2.40 -8.21
N THR A 365 16.23 1.75 -9.20
CA THR A 365 16.82 2.43 -10.36
C THR A 365 15.85 2.41 -11.53
N LEU A 366 15.70 3.56 -12.19
CA LEU A 366 14.80 3.79 -13.30
C LEU A 366 15.57 4.34 -14.51
N LYS A 367 15.20 3.86 -15.71
CA LYS A 367 15.66 4.42 -16.98
C LYS A 367 14.80 5.62 -17.36
N ALA A 368 15.05 6.75 -16.70
CA ALA A 368 14.41 8.04 -16.93
C ALA A 368 15.36 9.18 -16.53
N GLU A 369 15.12 10.38 -17.06
CA GLU A 369 15.85 11.60 -16.69
C GLU A 369 15.32 12.24 -15.42
N HIS A 370 14.01 12.17 -15.18
CA HIS A 370 13.36 12.76 -14.00
C HIS A 370 12.02 12.09 -13.67
N ILE A 371 11.48 12.36 -12.46
CA ILE A 371 10.25 11.75 -11.94
C ILE A 371 9.04 11.91 -12.90
N PRO A 372 8.73 13.10 -13.45
CA PRO A 372 7.63 13.23 -14.40
C PRO A 372 7.70 12.29 -15.60
N GLU A 373 8.89 12.13 -16.19
CA GLU A 373 9.09 11.17 -17.30
C GLU A 373 8.89 9.74 -16.82
N ALA A 374 9.43 9.38 -15.65
CA ALA A 374 9.27 8.04 -15.09
C ALA A 374 7.80 7.67 -14.85
N VAL A 375 6.98 8.60 -14.35
CA VAL A 375 5.54 8.38 -14.14
C VAL A 375 4.82 8.15 -15.46
N VAL A 376 5.09 8.96 -16.49
CA VAL A 376 4.41 8.84 -17.78
C VAL A 376 4.86 7.60 -18.55
N ALA A 377 6.16 7.30 -18.55
CA ALA A 377 6.76 6.23 -19.35
C ALA A 377 6.72 4.85 -18.68
N VAL A 378 6.62 4.81 -17.34
CA VAL A 378 6.66 3.58 -16.51
C VAL A 378 7.80 2.64 -16.94
N PRO A 379 9.07 3.10 -16.92
CA PRO A 379 10.19 2.32 -17.46
C PRO A 379 10.32 0.96 -16.76
N LYS A 380 10.52 -0.09 -17.57
CA LYS A 380 10.80 -1.46 -17.11
C LYS A 380 12.31 -1.71 -17.06
N GLY A 381 12.73 -2.91 -16.62
CA GLY A 381 14.15 -3.25 -16.48
C GLY A 381 14.80 -2.53 -15.30
N ARG A 382 14.12 -2.56 -14.15
CA ARG A 382 14.51 -1.89 -12.90
C ARG A 382 15.50 -2.76 -12.11
N ALA A 383 16.35 -2.13 -11.32
CA ALA A 383 17.05 -2.80 -10.22
C ALA A 383 16.48 -2.31 -8.88
N VAL A 384 16.24 -3.25 -7.97
CA VAL A 384 15.62 -2.99 -6.66
C VAL A 384 16.62 -3.35 -5.59
N TYR A 385 16.87 -2.42 -4.69
CA TYR A 385 17.78 -2.58 -3.57
C TYR A 385 17.01 -2.52 -2.26
N LYS A 386 17.25 -3.49 -1.37
CA LYS A 386 16.74 -3.53 0.01
C LYS A 386 17.94 -3.60 0.95
N ALA A 387 18.04 -2.68 1.90
CA ALA A 387 19.17 -2.54 2.81
C ALA A 387 20.54 -2.57 2.07
N GLY A 388 20.62 -1.90 0.92
CA GLY A 388 21.83 -1.83 0.10
C GLY A 388 22.20 -3.10 -0.67
N LYS A 389 21.34 -4.14 -0.65
CA LYS A 389 21.53 -5.38 -1.40
C LYS A 389 20.60 -5.44 -2.60
N LEU A 390 21.09 -5.90 -3.75
CA LEU A 390 20.27 -6.09 -4.94
C LEU A 390 19.31 -7.27 -4.74
N VAL A 391 18.01 -7.00 -4.64
CA VAL A 391 16.97 -8.02 -4.36
C VAL A 391 16.10 -8.36 -5.56
N ALA A 392 16.06 -7.50 -6.57
CA ALA A 392 15.44 -7.82 -7.84
C ALA A 392 16.10 -7.06 -8.98
N LYS A 393 16.11 -7.67 -10.17
CA LYS A 393 16.59 -7.04 -11.40
C LYS A 393 15.83 -7.55 -12.60
N ASP A 394 15.47 -6.64 -13.51
CA ASP A 394 14.83 -6.97 -14.80
C ASP A 394 13.56 -7.83 -14.65
N GLY A 395 12.77 -7.57 -13.61
CA GLY A 395 11.51 -8.26 -13.35
C GLY A 395 11.66 -9.62 -12.64
N VAL A 396 12.86 -9.94 -12.13
CA VAL A 396 13.14 -11.21 -11.43
C VAL A 396 13.66 -10.93 -10.03
N VAL A 397 13.08 -11.60 -9.03
CA VAL A 397 13.56 -11.57 -7.64
C VAL A 397 14.81 -12.44 -7.51
N LEU A 398 15.81 -11.93 -6.78
CA LEU A 398 17.07 -12.59 -6.48
C LEU A 398 17.04 -13.04 -5.02
N ARG A 399 17.16 -14.36 -4.80
CA ARG A 399 17.34 -14.93 -3.46
C ARG A 399 18.83 -15.18 -3.26
N HIS A 400 19.38 -14.66 -2.16
CA HIS A 400 20.80 -14.79 -1.78
C HIS A 400 20.98 -15.77 -0.63
#